data_AF-A0A061N482-F1
#
_entry.id   AF-A0A061N482-F1
#
_cell.length_a   1.000
_cell.length_b   1.000
_cell.length_c   1.000
_cell.angle_alpha   90.00
_cell.angle_beta   90.00
_cell.angle_gamma   90.00
#
_symmetry.space_group_name_H-M   'P 1'
#
loop_
_entity.id
_entity.type
_entity.pdbx_description
1 polymer ?
#
loop_
_entity_poly.entity_id
_entity_poly.type
_entity_poly.pdbx_seq_one_letter_code
_entity_poly.pdbx_strand_id
1 'polypeptide(L)'
;MITSKKSVTTLLGNDHLQPIEKPSLGVEDFAFFAAEVPGAFYRLGVRNDARGIVHGGHTNRFDVDEAALAIGAAIQVEAVRQFLND
;
A
#
# COMPACT_ATOMS: atom_id res chain seq x y z
N MET A 1 -9.15 6.66 -5.91
CA MET A 1 -7.97 6.21 -6.70
C MET A 1 -6.90 7.29 -6.86
N ILE A 2 -7.24 8.53 -7.25
CA ILE A 2 -6.29 9.64 -7.40
C ILE A 2 -5.70 10.07 -6.05
N THR A 3 -6.52 10.13 -5.01
CA THR A 3 -6.15 10.57 -3.65
C THR A 3 -5.03 9.73 -3.04
N SER A 4 -5.10 8.39 -3.16
CA SER A 4 -4.07 7.49 -2.60
C SER A 4 -2.72 7.65 -3.31
N LYS A 5 -2.71 7.83 -4.64
CA LYS A 5 -1.46 8.12 -5.38
C LYS A 5 -0.87 9.47 -4.96
N LYS A 6 -1.72 10.52 -4.91
CA LYS A 6 -1.33 11.87 -4.46
C LYS A 6 -0.77 11.85 -3.03
N SER A 7 -1.37 11.07 -2.13
CA SER A 7 -0.91 10.93 -0.74
C SER A 7 0.51 10.36 -0.66
N VAL A 8 0.81 9.30 -1.42
CA VAL A 8 2.16 8.71 -1.50
C VAL A 8 3.16 9.74 -2.04
N THR A 9 2.84 10.40 -3.15
CA THR A 9 3.76 11.35 -3.77
C THR A 9 4.00 12.59 -2.90
N THR A 10 2.99 13.05 -2.15
CA THR A 10 3.13 14.17 -1.20
C THR A 10 4.04 13.82 -0.03
N LEU A 11 3.92 12.61 0.53
CA LEU A 11 4.66 12.23 1.73
C LEU A 11 6.07 11.72 1.42
N LEU A 12 6.24 10.97 0.33
CA LEU A 12 7.46 10.21 0.05
C LEU A 12 8.14 10.62 -1.25
N GLY A 13 7.47 11.38 -2.12
CA GLY A 13 7.95 11.67 -3.47
C GLY A 13 7.58 10.61 -4.50
N ASN A 14 7.79 10.91 -5.78
CA ASN A 14 7.37 10.06 -6.90
C ASN A 14 8.11 8.72 -6.98
N ASP A 15 9.35 8.66 -6.54
CA ASP A 15 10.20 7.47 -6.64
C ASP A 15 9.68 6.30 -5.77
N HIS A 16 8.84 6.61 -4.78
CA HIS A 16 8.22 5.65 -3.89
C HIS A 16 6.85 5.16 -4.38
N LEU A 17 6.38 5.63 -5.54
CA LEU A 17 5.16 5.14 -6.18
C LEU A 17 5.51 4.20 -7.32
N GLN A 18 5.30 2.90 -7.10
CA GLN A 18 5.58 1.87 -8.10
C GLN A 18 4.28 1.38 -8.76
N PRO A 19 4.16 1.44 -10.10
CA PRO A 19 3.00 0.90 -10.79
C PRO A 19 3.00 -0.63 -10.73
N ILE A 20 1.84 -1.22 -10.43
CA ILE A 20 1.65 -2.66 -10.57
C ILE A 20 1.29 -2.92 -12.04
N GLU A 21 2.29 -3.28 -12.84
CA GLU A 21 2.12 -3.47 -14.30
C GLU A 21 1.23 -4.68 -14.65
N LYS A 22 1.26 -5.72 -13.81
CA LYS A 22 0.53 -6.97 -14.03
C LYS A 22 -0.45 -7.21 -12.88
N PRO A 23 -1.72 -7.54 -13.17
CA PRO A 23 -2.66 -7.97 -12.15
C PRO A 23 -2.13 -9.17 -11.36
N SER A 24 -2.53 -9.25 -10.09
CA SER A 24 -2.31 -10.41 -9.25
C SER A 24 -3.33 -11.50 -9.55
N LEU A 25 -2.95 -12.76 -9.40
CA LEU A 25 -3.91 -13.89 -9.32
C LEU A 25 -4.30 -14.24 -7.87
N GLY A 26 -3.77 -13.49 -6.89
CA GLY A 26 -4.24 -13.60 -5.51
C GLY A 26 -5.68 -13.10 -5.37
N VAL A 27 -6.44 -13.75 -4.49
CA VAL A 27 -7.82 -13.38 -4.17
C VAL A 27 -7.85 -12.45 -2.96
N GLU A 28 -8.74 -11.46 -2.99
CA GLU A 28 -8.90 -10.43 -1.96
C GLU A 28 -10.37 -10.04 -1.88
N ASP A 29 -10.96 -10.07 -0.69
CA ASP A 29 -12.38 -9.79 -0.50
C ASP A 29 -12.68 -8.28 -0.51
N PHE A 30 -11.66 -7.43 -0.46
CA PHE A 30 -11.78 -5.99 -0.67
C PHE A 30 -12.50 -5.62 -1.99
N ALA A 31 -12.46 -6.53 -2.98
CA ALA A 31 -13.18 -6.39 -4.23
C ALA A 31 -14.69 -6.16 -4.04
N PHE A 32 -15.30 -6.72 -2.99
CA PHE A 32 -16.72 -6.49 -2.69
C PHE A 32 -16.99 -5.03 -2.30
N PHE A 33 -16.10 -4.38 -1.54
CA PHE A 33 -16.24 -2.95 -1.24
C PHE A 33 -16.03 -2.09 -2.48
N ALA A 34 -15.01 -2.42 -3.29
CA ALA A 34 -14.68 -1.68 -4.50
C ALA A 34 -15.72 -1.84 -5.63
N ALA A 35 -16.58 -2.87 -5.56
CA ALA A 35 -17.71 -3.06 -6.47
C ALA A 35 -18.85 -2.07 -6.19
N GLU A 36 -19.05 -1.69 -4.92
CA GLU A 36 -20.17 -0.83 -4.50
C GLU A 36 -19.82 0.66 -4.53
N VAL A 37 -18.58 1.03 -4.20
CA VAL A 37 -18.12 2.42 -4.18
C VAL A 37 -16.72 2.55 -4.78
N PRO A 38 -16.33 3.72 -5.32
CA PRO A 38 -14.99 3.93 -5.85
C PRO A 38 -13.89 3.67 -4.80
N GLY A 39 -13.28 2.48 -4.86
CA GLY A 39 -12.20 2.04 -3.97
C GLY A 39 -10.81 2.23 -4.55
N ALA A 40 -9.79 2.10 -3.70
CA ALA A 40 -8.41 1.93 -4.12
C ALA A 40 -7.73 0.92 -3.21
N PHE A 41 -7.13 -0.10 -3.81
CA PHE A 41 -6.30 -1.10 -3.12
C PHE A 41 -4.87 -0.99 -3.64
N TYR A 42 -3.90 -1.01 -2.75
CA TYR A 42 -2.48 -0.88 -3.08
C TYR A 42 -1.63 -1.75 -2.16
N ARG A 43 -0.37 -1.97 -2.55
CA ARG A 43 0.60 -2.72 -1.76
C ARG A 43 1.57 -1.77 -1.08
N LEU A 44 1.81 -2.00 0.21
CA LEU A 44 2.87 -1.34 0.96
C LEU A 44 4.13 -2.21 0.91
N GLY A 45 5.27 -1.60 0.54
CA GLY A 45 6.55 -2.30 0.51
C GLY A 45 7.05 -2.56 1.94
N VAL A 46 7.27 -3.83 2.28
CA VAL A 46 7.76 -4.27 3.62
C VAL A 46 9.05 -5.09 3.56
N ARG A 47 9.59 -5.34 2.36
CA ARG A 47 10.84 -6.09 2.14
C ARG A 47 12.03 -5.31 2.67
N ASN A 48 12.93 -5.98 3.38
CA ASN A 48 14.21 -5.45 3.82
C ASN A 48 15.32 -6.50 3.66
N ASP A 49 16.15 -6.36 2.62
CA ASP A 49 17.24 -7.28 2.32
C ASP A 49 18.33 -7.29 3.40
N ALA A 50 18.64 -6.13 4.01
CA ALA A 50 19.67 -6.02 5.05
C ALA A 50 19.30 -6.78 6.33
N ARG A 51 18.00 -6.95 6.60
CA ARG A 51 17.45 -7.71 7.73
C ARG A 51 17.02 -9.13 7.38
N GLY A 52 17.18 -9.56 6.12
CA GLY A 52 16.72 -10.87 5.65
C GLY A 52 15.19 -11.01 5.50
N ILE A 53 14.44 -9.90 5.56
CA ILE A 53 12.99 -9.85 5.42
C ILE A 53 12.64 -9.87 3.92
N VAL A 54 12.69 -11.06 3.32
CA VAL A 54 12.59 -11.25 1.85
C VAL A 54 11.54 -12.28 1.43
N HIS A 55 10.91 -12.95 2.40
CA HIS A 55 9.95 -14.02 2.13
C HIS A 55 8.54 -13.49 1.95
N GLY A 56 7.80 -14.05 1.00
CA GLY A 56 6.42 -13.68 0.73
C GLY A 56 5.45 -14.13 1.83
N GLY A 57 4.25 -13.56 1.82
CA GLY A 57 3.13 -14.01 2.65
C GLY A 57 2.79 -15.48 2.42
N HIS A 58 2.08 -16.09 3.37
CA HIS A 58 1.73 -17.52 3.38
C HIS A 58 2.92 -18.49 3.47
N THR A 59 4.09 -18.02 3.90
CA THR A 59 5.24 -18.87 4.22
C THR A 59 5.52 -18.86 5.72
N ASN A 60 6.11 -19.93 6.26
CA ASN A 60 6.52 -20.01 7.67
C ASN A 60 7.75 -19.12 8.01
N ARG A 61 8.32 -18.43 7.02
CA ARG A 61 9.43 -17.48 7.16
C ARG A 61 9.00 -16.04 6.88
N PHE A 62 7.70 -15.80 6.71
CA PHE A 62 7.18 -14.46 6.48
C PHE A 62 7.49 -13.57 7.69
N ASP A 63 7.94 -12.37 7.39
CA ASP A 63 8.18 -11.30 8.36
C ASP A 63 8.01 -9.95 7.64
N VAL A 64 7.97 -8.84 8.39
CA VAL A 64 7.79 -7.49 7.85
C VAL A 64 8.77 -6.50 8.46
N ASP A 65 9.24 -5.53 7.68
CA ASP A 65 9.95 -4.39 8.25
C ASP A 65 8.96 -3.44 8.93
N GLU A 66 8.91 -3.46 10.26
CA GLU A 66 7.99 -2.65 11.06
C GLU A 66 8.13 -1.14 10.83
N ALA A 67 9.26 -0.66 10.31
CA ALA A 67 9.40 0.74 9.89
C ALA A 67 8.34 1.14 8.83
N ALA A 68 7.85 0.19 8.03
CA ALA A 68 6.79 0.40 7.07
C ALA A 68 5.42 0.70 7.72
N LEU A 69 5.17 0.26 8.96
CA LEU A 69 3.88 0.46 9.63
C LEU A 69 3.56 1.97 9.80
N ALA A 70 4.55 2.75 10.22
CA ALA A 70 4.41 4.21 10.34
C ALA A 70 4.13 4.87 8.98
N ILE A 71 4.79 4.39 7.92
CA ILE A 71 4.58 4.87 6.55
C ILE A 71 3.15 4.56 6.09
N GLY A 72 2.69 3.32 6.28
CA GLY A 72 1.33 2.89 5.93
C GLY A 72 0.27 3.71 6.64
N ALA A 73 0.43 3.94 7.96
CA ALA A 73 -0.46 4.78 8.74
C ALA A 73 -0.50 6.23 8.23
N ALA A 74 0.66 6.83 7.94
CA ALA A 74 0.75 8.18 7.41
C ALA A 74 0.05 8.32 6.05
N ILE A 75 0.19 7.34 5.15
CA ILE A 75 -0.49 7.34 3.84
C ILE A 75 -2.01 7.30 4.02
N GLN A 76 -2.52 6.47 4.94
CA GLN A 76 -3.97 6.40 5.20
C GLN A 76 -4.51 7.71 5.79
N VAL A 77 -3.81 8.30 6.76
CA VAL A 77 -4.19 9.59 7.35
C VAL A 77 -4.18 10.69 6.30
N GLU A 78 -3.14 10.76 5.48
CA GLU A 78 -3.06 11.77 4.41
C GLU A 78 -4.15 11.56 3.36
N ALA A 79 -4.50 10.33 3.03
CA ALA A 79 -5.60 10.04 2.11
C ALA A 79 -6.94 10.55 2.65
N VAL A 80 -7.22 10.34 3.94
CA VAL A 80 -8.41 10.89 4.61
C VAL A 80 -8.36 12.41 4.65
N ARG A 81 -7.20 13.00 5.01
CA ARG A 81 -7.02 14.45 5.06
C ARG A 81 -7.27 15.08 3.70
N GLN A 82 -6.74 14.51 2.62
CA GLN A 82 -6.99 15.01 1.27
C GLN A 82 -8.46 14.82 0.88
N PHE A 83 -9.04 13.64 1.10
CA PHE A 83 -10.44 13.37 0.76
C PHE A 83 -11.44 14.31 1.45
N LEU A 84 -11.17 14.71 2.70
CA LEU A 84 -12.07 15.60 3.47
C LEU A 84 -11.82 17.09 3.25
N ASN A 85 -10.66 17.48 2.68
CA ASN A 85 -10.30 18.89 2.43
C ASN A 85 -10.25 19.26 0.93
N ASP A 86 -10.42 18.29 0.05
CA ASP A 86 -10.72 18.49 -1.37
C ASP A 86 -12.22 18.82 -1.54
#